data_AF-A0A957ZMM1-F1
#
_entry.id   AF-A0A957ZMM1-F1
#
_cell.length_a   1.000
_cell.length_b   1.000
_cell.length_c   1.000
_cell.angle_alpha   90.00
_cell.angle_beta   90.00
_cell.angle_gamma   90.00
#
_symmetry.space_group_name_H-M   'P 1'
#
loop_
_entity.id
_entity.type
_entity.pdbx_description
1 polymer ?
#
loop_
_entity_poly.entity_id
_entity_poly.type
_entity_poly.pdbx_seq_one_letter_code
_entity_poly.pdbx_strand_id
1 'polypeptide(L)' 'MSAAEVARLDAGSHFSAAYAGTPVPRLEEVLDLVGDRCRINIEIKSMDPYANDASDLVAALIRQRNLYDQ' A
#
# COMPACT_ATOMS: atom_id res chain seq x y z
N MET A 1 8.54 14.58 2.02
CA MET A 1 9.05 13.64 1.01
C MET A 1 7.94 13.35 0.02
N SER A 2 8.25 13.33 -1.27
CA SER A 2 7.33 12.87 -2.32
C SER A 2 7.27 11.34 -2.36
N ALA A 3 6.22 10.80 -2.98
CA ALA A 3 6.12 9.35 -3.21
C ALA A 3 7.32 8.79 -4.01
N ALA A 4 7.86 9.57 -4.95
CA ALA A 4 9.03 9.19 -5.73
C ALA A 4 10.32 9.15 -4.91
N GLU A 5 10.45 10.01 -3.89
CA GLU A 5 11.58 9.98 -2.95
C GLU A 5 11.45 8.78 -1.99
N VAL A 6 10.24 8.49 -1.49
CA VAL A 6 9.99 7.35 -0.60
C VAL A 6 10.27 6.01 -1.30
N ALA A 7 9.86 5.87 -2.57
CA ALA A 7 10.09 4.66 -3.35
C ALA A 7 11.58 4.33 -3.56
N ARG A 8 12.50 5.28 -3.34
CA ARG A 8 13.95 5.07 -3.45
C ARG A 8 14.61 4.63 -2.14
N LEU A 9 13.87 4.61 -1.03
CA LEU A 9 14.40 4.16 0.25
C LEU A 9 14.59 2.64 0.26
N ASP A 10 15.64 2.18 0.94
CA ASP A 10 15.85 0.77 1.23
C ASP A 10 15.07 0.37 2.50
N ALA A 11 13.95 -0.29 2.30
CA ALA A 11 13.09 -0.82 3.35
C ALA A 11 13.54 -2.20 3.84
N GLY A 12 14.47 -2.87 3.15
CA GLY A 12 14.82 -4.27 3.43
C GLY A 12 16.10 -4.44 4.26
N SER A 13 17.11 -3.58 4.05
CA SER A 13 18.40 -3.67 4.77
C SER A 13 18.27 -3.59 6.29
N HIS A 14 17.21 -2.95 6.80
CA HIS A 14 16.93 -2.89 8.23
C HIS A 14 16.67 -4.29 8.84
N PHE A 15 16.08 -5.21 8.06
CA PHE A 15 15.75 -6.55 8.52
C PHE A 15 16.91 -7.54 8.35
N SER A 16 17.61 -7.48 7.22
CA SER A 16 18.79 -8.31 6.92
C SER A 16 19.48 -7.83 5.65
N ALA A 17 20.79 -8.09 5.54
CA ALA A 17 21.54 -7.86 4.30
C ALA A 17 20.97 -8.65 3.10
N ALA A 18 20.27 -9.77 3.33
CA ALA A 18 19.63 -10.55 2.27
C ALA A 18 18.47 -9.82 1.56
N TYR A 19 17.90 -8.78 2.19
CA TYR A 19 16.81 -7.98 1.63
C TYR A 19 17.27 -6.58 1.18
N ALA A 20 18.58 -6.35 1.10
CA ALA A 20 19.13 -5.04 0.74
C ALA A 20 18.59 -4.54 -0.61
N GLY A 21 18.27 -3.26 -0.66
CA GLY A 21 17.71 -2.60 -1.83
C GLY A 21 16.21 -2.81 -2.06
N THR A 22 15.49 -3.47 -1.15
CA THR A 22 14.03 -3.63 -1.28
C THR A 22 13.35 -2.25 -1.17
N PRO A 23 12.62 -1.77 -2.18
CA PRO A 23 11.98 -0.47 -2.15
C PRO A 23 10.71 -0.50 -1.27
N VAL A 24 10.24 0.68 -0.86
CA VAL A 24 8.90 0.84 -0.26
C VAL A 24 7.85 0.70 -1.37
N PRO A 25 6.93 -0.29 -1.31
CA PRO A 25 5.91 -0.47 -2.34
C PRO A 25 4.78 0.56 -2.18
N ARG A 26 4.12 0.89 -3.30
CA ARG A 26 2.84 1.59 -3.31
C ARG A 26 1.71 0.60 -3.13
N LEU A 27 0.57 1.08 -2.61
CA LEU A 27 -0.62 0.26 -2.45
C LEU A 27 -1.08 -0.35 -3.79
N GLU A 28 -1.06 0.43 -4.88
CA GLU A 28 -1.43 -0.03 -6.22
C GLU A 28 -0.62 -1.25 -6.68
N GLU A 29 0.69 -1.25 -6.44
CA GLU A 29 1.59 -2.36 -6.80
C GLU A 29 1.29 -3.62 -5.98
N VAL A 30 0.94 -3.47 -4.70
CA VAL A 30 0.53 -4.60 -3.85
C VAL A 30 -0.81 -5.18 -4.31
N LEU A 31 -1.79 -4.31 -4.63
CA LEU A 31 -3.10 -4.76 -5.13
C LEU A 31 -2.96 -5.48 -6.48
N ASP A 32 -2.11 -4.97 -7.38
CA ASP A 32 -1.83 -5.59 -8.68
C ASP A 32 -1.07 -6.92 -8.54
N LEU A 33 -0.13 -6.98 -7.59
CA LEU A 33 0.61 -8.21 -7.30
C LEU A 33 -0.30 -9.29 -6.73
N VAL A 34 -1.09 -8.96 -5.71
CA VAL A 34 -1.91 -9.95 -4.99
C VAL A 34 -3.11 -10.35 -5.83
N GLY A 35 -3.82 -9.39 -6.43
CA GLY A 35 -5.07 -9.63 -7.15
C GLY A 35 -6.11 -10.33 -6.24
N ASP A 36 -6.82 -11.30 -6.80
CA ASP A 36 -7.84 -12.11 -6.11
C ASP A 36 -7.26 -13.39 -5.46
N ARG A 37 -5.93 -13.43 -5.22
CA ARG A 37 -5.28 -14.62 -4.66
C ARG A 37 -5.48 -14.74 -3.14
N CYS A 38 -5.73 -13.63 -2.46
CA CYS A 38 -6.08 -13.60 -1.04
C CYS A 38 -6.71 -12.26 -0.65
N ARG A 39 -7.51 -12.30 0.43
CA ARG A 39 -8.09 -11.09 1.03
C ARG A 39 -6.99 -10.23 1.63
N ILE A 40 -7.06 -8.93 1.40
CA ILE A 40 -6.09 -7.95 1.89
C ILE A 40 -6.71 -7.15 3.03
N ASN A 41 -6.11 -7.23 4.21
CA ASN A 41 -6.48 -6.39 5.34
C ASN A 41 -5.72 -5.06 5.27
N ILE A 42 -6.41 -3.96 4.97
CA ILE A 42 -5.81 -2.63 4.85
C ILE A 42 -6.18 -1.81 6.08
N GLU A 43 -5.17 -1.40 6.85
CA GLU A 43 -5.35 -0.48 7.97
C GLU A 43 -5.15 0.96 7.52
N ILE A 44 -6.13 1.83 7.77
CA ILE A 44 -6.04 3.26 7.52
C ILE A 44 -5.81 3.96 8.86
N LYS A 45 -4.75 4.77 8.93
CA LYS A 45 -4.45 5.58 10.11
C LYS A 45 -5.03 6.97 9.93
N SER A 46 -5.98 7.32 10.78
CA SER A 46 -6.60 8.64 10.80
C SER A 46 -6.89 9.08 12.22
N MET A 47 -6.74 10.38 12.45
CA MET A 47 -7.19 11.05 13.67
C MET A 47 -8.41 11.94 13.40
N ASP A 48 -8.87 12.01 12.14
CA ASP A 48 -10.05 12.79 11.76
C ASP A 48 -11.32 11.93 11.90
N PRO A 49 -12.29 12.34 12.74
CA PRO A 49 -13.48 11.55 13.01
C PRO A 49 -14.42 11.39 11.80
N TYR A 50 -14.24 12.17 10.74
CA TYR A 50 -15.06 12.15 9.53
C TYR A 50 -14.35 11.51 8.34
N ALA A 51 -13.22 10.84 8.56
CA ALA A 51 -12.45 10.14 7.53
C ALA A 51 -12.01 11.03 6.35
N ASN A 52 -11.69 12.30 6.62
CA ASN A 52 -11.05 13.21 5.66
C ASN A 52 -9.57 12.82 5.45
N ASP A 53 -9.33 11.58 5.05
CA ASP A 53 -8.02 10.94 4.98
C ASP A 53 -7.87 10.16 3.67
N ALA A 54 -7.02 9.12 3.66
CA ALA A 54 -6.77 8.31 2.49
C ALA A 54 -7.94 7.37 2.12
N SER A 55 -8.99 7.26 2.94
CA SER A 55 -10.08 6.29 2.80
C SER A 55 -10.75 6.32 1.43
N ASP A 56 -11.09 7.51 0.92
CA ASP A 56 -11.75 7.63 -0.39
C ASP A 56 -10.84 7.17 -1.54
N LEU A 57 -9.55 7.51 -1.47
CA LEU A 57 -8.57 7.09 -2.48
C LEU A 57 -8.32 5.58 -2.41
N VAL A 58 -8.22 5.01 -1.21
CA VAL A 58 -8.08 3.56 -1.02
C VAL A 58 -9.30 2.83 -1.58
N ALA A 59 -10.52 3.28 -1.24
CA ALA A 59 -11.74 2.70 -1.75
C ALA A 59 -11.84 2.81 -3.29
N ALA A 60 -11.38 3.91 -3.87
CA ALA A 60 -11.31 4.07 -5.33
C ALA A 60 -10.34 3.05 -5.97
N LEU A 61 -9.16 2.84 -5.40
CA LEU A 61 -8.18 1.87 -5.90
C LEU A 61 -8.70 0.43 -5.85
N ILE A 62 -9.40 0.06 -4.77
CA ILE A 62 -10.04 -1.26 -4.62
C ILE A 62 -11.12 -1.45 -5.69
N ARG A 63 -11.97 -0.45 -5.91
CA ARG A 63 -13.02 -0.48 -6.94
C ARG A 63 -12.44 -0.58 -8.34
N GLN A 64 -11.41 0.19 -8.67
CA GLN A 64 -10.77 0.17 -9.98
C GLN A 64 -10.26 -1.22 -10.38
N ARG A 65 -9.86 -2.02 -9.39
CA ARG A 65 -9.32 -3.38 -9.58
C ARG A 65 -10.33 -4.50 -9.35
N ASN A 66 -11.60 -4.15 -9.08
CA ASN A 66 -12.67 -5.11 -8.74
C ASN A 66 -12.33 -6.02 -7.55
N LEU A 67 -11.65 -5.47 -6.54
CA LEU A 67 -11.16 -6.22 -5.38
C LEU A 67 -12.08 -6.13 -4.15
N TYR A 68 -13.32 -5.67 -4.32
CA TYR A 68 -14.26 -5.37 -3.22
C TYR A 68 -15.14 -6.56 -2.79
N ASP A 69 -15.18 -7.65 -3.56
CA ASP A 69 -16.06 -8.82 -3.32
C ASP A 69 -15.34 -10.04 -2.74
N GLN A 70 -14.07 -9.89 -2.33
CA GLN A 70 -13.24 -10.98 -1.78
C GLN A 70 -13.56 -11.34 -0.34
#